data_AF-A0A1Q8B8S1-F1
#
_entry.id   AF-A0A1Q8B8S1-F1
#
_cell.length_a   1.000
_cell.length_b   1.000
_cell.length_c   1.000
_cell.angle_alpha   90.00
_cell.angle_beta   90.00
_cell.angle_gamma   90.00
#
_symmetry.space_group_name_H-M   'P 1'
#
loop_
_entity.id
_entity.type
_entity.pdbx_description
1 polymer ?
#
loop_
_entity_poly.entity_id
_entity_poly.type
_entity_poly.pdbx_seq_one_letter_code
_entity_poly.pdbx_strand_id
1 'polypeptide(L)'
;MDATFVSDDMLDRLPTLSYVGRTRIGGIDLNKPRSRAVLMGALALACSPDAFTVKDFAATVILMLATSTPNYGTRQAAYDLKKLRGKNLLTRVAKSQRYCIPSEAIRTIAALVTFSEKKSLRPILAGVAKTTSHRKPNNRSLIDVHYETIQQDMFTLFEDLRIAA
;
A
#
# COMPACT_ATOMS: atom_id res chain seq x y z
N MET A 1 16.38 -7.20 -14.98
CA MET A 1 15.90 -8.12 -13.93
C MET A 1 14.73 -7.43 -13.27
N ASP A 2 13.53 -7.91 -13.57
CA ASP A 2 12.27 -7.34 -13.07
C ASP A 2 12.13 -7.61 -11.58
N ALA A 3 12.47 -6.60 -10.76
CA ALA A 3 12.25 -6.67 -9.33
C ALA A 3 10.85 -6.14 -9.02
N THR A 4 9.84 -7.02 -9.09
CA THR A 4 8.51 -6.70 -8.57
C THR A 4 8.58 -6.66 -7.04
N PHE A 5 8.46 -5.47 -6.43
CA PHE A 5 8.50 -5.27 -4.96
C PHE A 5 7.29 -5.85 -4.22
N VAL A 6 6.29 -6.29 -4.98
CA VAL A 6 5.12 -7.03 -4.54
C VAL A 6 5.20 -8.33 -5.33
N SER A 7 5.32 -9.47 -4.64
CA SER A 7 5.25 -10.77 -5.32
C SER A 7 3.85 -11.00 -5.87
N ASP A 8 3.74 -11.77 -6.96
CA ASP A 8 2.45 -12.06 -7.61
C ASP A 8 1.39 -12.58 -6.63
N ASP A 9 1.81 -13.33 -5.61
CA ASP A 9 0.92 -13.92 -4.60
C ASP A 9 0.70 -13.04 -3.37
N MET A 10 1.40 -11.91 -3.23
CA MET A 10 1.34 -11.08 -2.03
C MET A 10 -0.05 -10.49 -1.83
N LEU A 11 -0.66 -9.95 -2.89
CA LEU A 11 -1.99 -9.36 -2.84
C LEU A 11 -3.04 -10.41 -2.43
N ASP A 12 -2.92 -11.63 -2.94
CA ASP A 12 -3.79 -12.76 -2.59
C ASP A 12 -3.57 -13.25 -1.15
N ARG A 13 -2.32 -13.18 -0.67
CA ARG A 13 -1.97 -13.56 0.70
C ARG A 13 -2.30 -12.51 1.73
N LEU A 14 -2.40 -11.22 1.41
CA LEU A 14 -2.73 -10.18 2.38
C LEU A 14 -4.03 -10.47 3.16
N PRO A 15 -5.17 -10.77 2.52
CA PRO A 15 -6.44 -11.03 3.22
C PRO A 15 -6.46 -12.37 3.97
N THR A 16 -5.55 -13.30 3.65
CA THR A 16 -5.47 -14.59 4.35
C THR A 16 -4.86 -14.43 5.74
N LEU A 17 -5.13 -15.41 6.61
CA LEU A 17 -4.60 -15.43 7.96
C LEU A 17 -3.07 -15.52 7.96
N SER A 18 -2.47 -15.07 9.05
CA SER A 18 -1.02 -15.16 9.28
C SER A 18 -0.74 -15.61 10.72
N TYR A 19 0.54 -15.83 11.01
CA TYR A 19 0.99 -16.24 12.34
C TYR A 19 2.08 -15.29 12.83
N VAL A 20 2.05 -14.99 14.12
CA VAL A 20 3.22 -14.47 14.83
C VAL A 20 3.54 -15.43 15.96
N GLY A 21 4.68 -16.11 15.85
CA GLY A 21 5.01 -17.23 16.71
C GLY A 21 3.89 -18.27 16.61
N ARG A 22 3.31 -18.64 17.75
CA ARG A 22 2.19 -19.59 17.83
C ARG A 22 0.80 -18.94 17.70
N THR A 23 0.71 -17.61 17.64
CA THR A 23 -0.59 -16.93 17.60
C THR A 23 -1.08 -16.72 16.17
N ARG A 24 -2.28 -17.23 15.86
CA ARG A 24 -3.01 -16.96 14.61
C ARG A 24 -3.57 -15.54 14.61
N ILE A 25 -3.46 -14.86 13.46
CA ILE A 25 -3.82 -13.45 13.28
C ILE A 25 -4.61 -13.28 11.98
N GLY A 26 -5.65 -12.44 12.01
CA GLY A 26 -6.45 -12.11 10.83
C GLY A 26 -5.65 -11.42 9.71
N GLY A 27 -6.08 -11.58 8.47
CA GLY A 27 -5.46 -10.90 7.33
C GLY A 27 -5.72 -9.38 7.29
N ILE A 28 -5.12 -8.75 6.28
CA ILE A 28 -5.20 -7.34 5.95
C ILE A 28 -6.01 -7.21 4.66
N ASP A 29 -7.10 -6.45 4.71
CA ASP A 29 -7.98 -6.24 3.56
C ASP A 29 -7.89 -4.78 3.10
N LEU A 30 -7.18 -4.55 1.99
CA LEU A 30 -6.92 -3.21 1.44
C LEU A 30 -8.20 -2.47 1.03
N ASN A 31 -9.32 -3.18 0.84
CA ASN A 31 -10.59 -2.56 0.50
C ASN A 31 -11.21 -1.82 1.69
N LYS A 32 -10.79 -2.14 2.91
CA LYS A 32 -11.30 -1.49 4.14
C LYS A 32 -10.61 -0.15 4.39
N PRO A 33 -11.35 0.93 4.68
CA PRO A 33 -10.78 2.24 5.00
C PRO A 33 -9.73 2.19 6.12
N ARG A 34 -9.99 1.41 7.17
CA ARG A 34 -9.05 1.21 8.27
C ARG A 34 -7.72 0.60 7.82
N SER A 35 -7.74 -0.42 6.96
CA SER A 35 -6.50 -1.08 6.52
C SER A 35 -5.65 -0.15 5.65
N ARG A 36 -6.26 0.68 4.81
CA ARG A 36 -5.54 1.73 4.08
C ARG A 36 -4.92 2.77 5.01
N ALA A 37 -5.70 3.27 5.98
CA ALA A 37 -5.20 4.22 6.96
C ALA A 37 -4.05 3.66 7.82
N VAL A 38 -4.12 2.36 8.18
CA VAL A 38 -3.06 1.62 8.87
C VAL A 38 -1.77 1.58 8.03
N LEU A 39 -1.85 1.29 6.74
CA LEU A 39 -0.70 1.27 5.84
C LEU A 39 -0.13 2.67 5.59
N MET A 40 -0.99 3.67 5.40
CA MET A 40 -0.58 5.08 5.29
C MET A 40 0.12 5.56 6.58
N GLY A 41 -0.42 5.20 7.75
CA GLY A 41 0.20 5.50 9.03
C GLY A 41 1.55 4.80 9.22
N ALA A 42 1.67 3.56 8.75
CA ALA A 42 2.93 2.83 8.75
C ALA A 42 3.96 3.53 7.85
N LEU A 43 3.57 3.89 6.63
CA LEU A 43 4.43 4.59 5.69
C LEU A 43 4.89 5.96 6.23
N ALA A 44 4.00 6.73 6.85
CA ALA A 44 4.35 8.01 7.45
C ALA A 44 5.38 7.89 8.58
N LEU A 45 5.30 6.80 9.36
CA LEU A 45 6.24 6.52 10.45
C LEU A 45 7.48 5.74 10.01
N ALA A 46 7.52 5.27 8.76
CA ALA A 46 8.67 4.54 8.21
C ALA A 46 9.94 5.41 8.16
N CYS A 47 9.78 6.72 7.98
CA CYS A 47 10.87 7.69 7.98
C CYS A 47 11.24 8.20 9.39
N SER A 48 10.67 7.64 10.46
CA SER A 48 10.99 8.05 11.81
C SER A 48 12.40 7.56 12.21
N PRO A 49 13.30 8.44 12.67
CA PRO A 49 14.68 8.07 12.98
C PRO A 49 14.80 7.09 14.16
N ASP A 50 13.88 7.16 15.14
CA ASP A 50 14.02 6.46 16.43
C ASP A 50 13.04 5.29 16.65
N ALA A 51 12.46 4.74 15.58
CA ALA A 51 11.35 3.80 15.66
C ALA A 51 10.14 4.38 16.42
N PHE A 52 8.97 3.78 16.26
CA PHE A 52 7.72 4.34 16.78
C PHE A 52 7.02 3.40 17.78
N THR A 53 6.26 3.98 18.69
CA THR A 53 5.46 3.22 19.66
C THR A 53 4.06 2.93 19.12
N VAL A 54 3.32 2.07 19.81
CA VAL A 54 1.89 1.84 19.53
C VAL A 54 1.08 3.14 19.66
N LYS A 55 1.46 4.04 20.58
CA LYS A 55 0.76 5.30 20.81
C LYS A 55 0.97 6.25 19.62
N ASP A 56 2.20 6.36 19.14
CA ASP A 56 2.54 7.18 17.97
C ASP A 56 1.78 6.66 16.75
N PHE A 57 1.81 5.33 16.54
CA PHE A 57 1.07 4.68 15.47
C PHE A 57 -0.44 4.93 15.57
N ALA A 58 -1.01 4.85 16.77
CA ALA A 58 -2.43 5.11 16.97
C ALA A 58 -2.79 6.56 16.60
N ALA A 59 -2.00 7.54 17.06
CA ALA A 59 -2.20 8.94 16.75
C ALA A 59 -2.14 9.21 15.23
N THR A 60 -1.12 8.67 14.55
CA THR A 60 -0.97 8.84 13.10
C THR A 60 -2.15 8.22 12.33
N VAL A 61 -2.59 7.01 12.70
CA VAL A 61 -3.72 6.36 12.02
C VAL A 61 -5.04 7.09 12.27
N ILE A 62 -5.24 7.68 13.46
CA ILE A 62 -6.42 8.52 13.74
C ILE A 62 -6.45 9.73 12.80
N LEU A 63 -5.31 10.39 12.56
CA LEU A 63 -5.22 11.50 11.61
C LEU A 63 -5.60 11.05 10.18
N MET A 64 -5.17 9.87 9.76
CA MET A 64 -5.48 9.31 8.43
C MET A 64 -6.96 8.91 8.27
N LEU A 65 -7.66 8.63 9.36
CA LEU A 65 -9.05 8.16 9.34
C LEU A 65 -10.08 9.29 9.18
N ALA A 66 -9.68 10.57 9.30
CA ALA A 66 -10.49 11.76 9.02
C ALA A 66 -11.99 11.58 9.35
N THR A 67 -12.30 11.41 10.64
CA THR A 67 -13.64 11.22 11.27
C THR A 67 -14.45 9.96 10.91
N SER A 68 -13.98 9.09 10.02
CA SER A 68 -14.76 7.94 9.52
C SER A 68 -14.90 6.74 10.49
N THR A 69 -14.14 6.69 11.59
CA THR A 69 -14.23 5.58 12.56
C THR A 69 -14.08 6.08 14.00
N PRO A 70 -15.18 6.22 14.76
CA PRO A 70 -15.16 6.85 16.09
C PRO A 70 -14.44 6.03 17.18
N ASN A 71 -14.04 4.78 16.92
CA ASN A 71 -13.56 3.84 17.94
C ASN A 71 -12.15 3.28 17.66
N TYR A 72 -11.28 4.03 16.98
CA TYR A 72 -9.89 3.61 16.78
C TYR A 72 -9.02 4.08 17.96
N GLY A 73 -8.26 3.16 18.56
CA GLY A 73 -7.43 3.45 19.73
C GLY A 73 -6.22 2.52 19.84
N THR A 74 -5.53 2.57 20.97
CA THR A 74 -4.26 1.85 21.20
C THR A 74 -4.40 0.33 21.08
N ARG A 75 -5.53 -0.27 21.49
CA ARG A 75 -5.77 -1.72 21.37
C ARG A 75 -5.92 -2.14 19.90
N GLN A 76 -6.60 -1.33 19.10
CA GLN A 76 -6.79 -1.51 17.67
C GLN A 76 -5.45 -1.38 16.95
N ALA A 77 -4.69 -0.33 17.26
CA ALA A 77 -3.34 -0.10 16.76
C ALA A 77 -2.39 -1.26 17.08
N ALA A 78 -2.38 -1.76 18.32
CA ALA A 78 -1.55 -2.90 18.70
C ALA A 78 -1.91 -4.17 17.89
N TYR A 79 -3.20 -4.40 17.65
CA TYR A 79 -3.65 -5.52 16.83
C TYR A 79 -3.25 -5.36 15.37
N ASP A 80 -3.37 -4.16 14.81
CA ASP A 80 -2.98 -3.88 13.42
C ASP A 80 -1.46 -3.98 13.23
N LEU A 81 -0.65 -3.51 14.18
CA LEU A 81 0.80 -3.74 14.18
C LEU A 81 1.14 -5.23 14.24
N LYS A 82 0.38 -6.01 15.01
CA LYS A 82 0.54 -7.46 15.06
C LYS A 82 0.21 -8.10 13.70
N LYS A 83 -0.80 -7.63 12.98
CA LYS A 83 -1.12 -8.06 11.61
C LYS A 83 0.01 -7.75 10.63
N LEU A 84 0.49 -6.50 10.63
CA LEU A 84 1.59 -6.07 9.77
C LEU A 84 2.85 -6.91 10.02
N ARG A 85 3.16 -7.21 11.28
CA ARG A 85 4.26 -8.11 11.65
C ARG A 85 4.06 -9.54 11.14
N GLY A 86 2.82 -10.06 11.21
CA GLY A 86 2.48 -11.38 10.65
C GLY A 86 2.62 -11.47 9.13
N LYS A 87 2.68 -10.32 8.45
CA LYS A 87 2.95 -10.20 7.00
C LYS A 87 4.37 -9.73 6.70
N ASN A 88 5.27 -9.72 7.69
CA ASN A 88 6.66 -9.25 7.58
C ASN A 88 6.79 -7.79 7.09
N LEU A 89 5.74 -6.98 7.25
CA LEU A 89 5.73 -5.57 6.84
C LEU A 89 6.36 -4.64 7.88
N LEU A 90 6.62 -5.14 9.09
CA LEU A 90 7.33 -4.42 10.14
C LEU A 90 7.99 -5.37 11.13
N THR A 91 8.92 -4.85 11.91
CA THR A 91 9.64 -5.57 12.95
C THR A 91 9.55 -4.86 14.29
N ARG A 92 9.55 -5.63 15.39
CA ARG A 92 9.68 -5.07 16.74
C ARG A 92 11.15 -4.93 17.07
N VAL A 93 11.55 -3.77 17.59
CA VAL A 93 12.92 -3.53 18.03
C VAL A 93 13.20 -4.38 19.28
N ALA A 94 14.32 -5.08 19.30
CA ALA A 94 14.70 -5.97 20.39
C ALA A 94 14.72 -5.22 21.74
N LYS A 95 14.24 -5.87 22.80
CA LYS A 95 14.22 -5.34 24.17
C LYS A 95 13.49 -3.99 24.34
N SER A 96 12.62 -3.59 23.41
CA SER A 96 11.82 -2.37 23.53
C SER A 96 10.34 -2.59 23.15
N GLN A 97 9.51 -1.57 23.35
CA GLN A 97 8.12 -1.51 22.88
C GLN A 97 7.97 -0.73 21.56
N ARG A 98 9.08 -0.57 20.81
CA ARG A 98 9.14 0.19 19.57
C ARG A 98 9.12 -0.71 18.34
N TYR A 99 8.68 -0.15 17.23
CA TYR A 99 8.55 -0.80 15.93
C TYR A 99 9.29 -0.02 14.86
N CYS A 100 9.96 -0.75 13.97
CA CYS A 100 10.61 -0.19 12.78
C CYS A 100 10.12 -0.93 11.54
N ILE A 101 10.23 -0.26 10.40
CA ILE A 101 9.84 -0.82 9.11
C ILE A 101 11.14 -1.03 8.31
N PRO A 102 11.49 -2.28 7.98
CA PRO A 102 12.65 -2.56 7.14
C PRO A 102 12.55 -1.86 5.78
N SER A 103 13.67 -1.46 5.19
CA SER A 103 13.72 -0.71 3.93
C SER A 103 12.98 -1.39 2.77
N GLU A 104 13.02 -2.73 2.69
CA GLU A 104 12.26 -3.53 1.73
C GLU A 104 10.74 -3.37 1.96
N ALA A 105 10.29 -3.50 3.21
CA ALA A 105 8.90 -3.36 3.58
C ALA A 105 8.35 -1.94 3.33
N ILE A 106 9.18 -0.90 3.38
CA ILE A 106 8.77 0.47 3.02
C ILE A 106 8.28 0.52 1.57
N ARG A 107 9.04 -0.07 0.65
CA ARG A 107 8.70 -0.08 -0.79
C ARG A 107 7.41 -0.85 -1.02
N THR A 108 7.27 -2.00 -0.37
CA THR A 108 6.06 -2.82 -0.45
C THR A 108 4.85 -2.06 0.10
N ILE A 109 4.94 -1.46 1.30
CA ILE A 109 3.86 -0.67 1.88
C ILE A 109 3.50 0.51 0.96
N ALA A 110 4.48 1.21 0.41
CA ALA A 110 4.25 2.30 -0.54
C ALA A 110 3.48 1.82 -1.77
N ALA A 111 3.89 0.71 -2.37
CA ALA A 111 3.18 0.09 -3.49
C ALA A 111 1.73 -0.29 -3.13
N LEU A 112 1.52 -0.89 -1.96
CA LEU A 112 0.18 -1.25 -1.48
C LEU A 112 -0.71 -0.03 -1.24
N VAL A 113 -0.15 1.04 -0.67
CA VAL A 113 -0.88 2.32 -0.47
C VAL A 113 -1.29 2.89 -1.82
N THR A 114 -0.35 3.04 -2.75
CA THR A 114 -0.61 3.56 -4.10
C THR A 114 -1.65 2.72 -4.84
N PHE A 115 -1.57 1.39 -4.76
CA PHE A 115 -2.56 0.50 -5.39
C PHE A 115 -3.94 0.58 -4.73
N SER A 116 -3.98 0.72 -3.40
CA SER A 116 -5.25 0.79 -2.66
C SER A 116 -6.00 2.10 -2.85
N GLU A 117 -5.34 3.14 -3.33
CA GLU A 117 -5.99 4.39 -3.69
C GLU A 117 -6.78 4.21 -4.98
N LYS A 118 -8.11 4.37 -4.92
CA LYS A 118 -8.99 4.33 -6.09
C LYS A 118 -8.56 5.26 -7.24
N LYS A 119 -7.67 6.23 -6.98
CA LYS A 119 -7.12 7.16 -7.96
C LYS A 119 -5.98 6.58 -8.80
N SER A 120 -5.30 5.50 -8.41
CA SER A 120 -4.21 4.92 -9.23
C SER A 120 -4.74 4.09 -10.39
N LEU A 121 -5.86 3.37 -10.18
CA LEU A 121 -6.52 2.59 -11.23
C LEU A 121 -7.34 3.47 -12.20
N ARG A 122 -7.84 4.62 -11.74
CA ARG A 122 -8.69 5.50 -12.57
C ARG A 122 -7.99 5.97 -13.86
N PRO A 123 -6.74 6.46 -13.85
CA PRO A 123 -6.03 6.84 -15.06
C PRO A 123 -5.75 5.65 -15.98
N ILE A 124 -5.44 4.47 -15.44
CA ILE A 124 -5.24 3.24 -16.22
C ILE A 124 -6.55 2.87 -16.93
N LEU A 125 -7.66 2.82 -16.19
CA LEU A 125 -8.98 2.52 -16.75
C LEU A 125 -9.50 3.61 -17.68
N ALA A 126 -9.21 4.89 -17.40
CA ALA A 126 -9.54 6.00 -18.27
C ALA A 126 -8.69 6.03 -19.54
N GLY A 127 -7.47 5.50 -19.48
CA GLY A 127 -6.58 5.33 -20.63
C GLY A 127 -7.04 4.25 -21.60
N VAL A 128 -7.68 3.19 -21.09
CA VAL A 128 -8.32 2.13 -21.90
C VAL A 128 -9.60 2.66 -22.59
N ALA A 129 -10.32 3.58 -21.96
CA ALA A 129 -11.46 4.26 -22.56
C ALA A 129 -10.97 5.34 -23.55
N LYS A 130 -10.80 4.99 -24.84
CA LYS A 130 -10.56 5.85 -26.02
C LYS A 130 -10.15 7.30 -25.73
N THR A 131 -8.90 7.58 -26.06
CA THR A 131 -8.21 8.87 -25.97
C THR A 131 -9.02 10.03 -26.59
N THR A 132 -9.59 10.90 -25.76
CA THR A 132 -9.78 12.29 -26.21
C THR A 132 -8.42 12.93 -26.23
N SER A 133 -7.89 13.16 -27.43
CA SER A 133 -6.60 13.79 -27.70
C SER A 133 -6.40 15.04 -26.83
N HIS A 134 -5.72 14.89 -25.70
CA HIS A 134 -5.30 16.02 -24.88
C HIS A 134 -3.95 16.54 -25.38
N ARG A 135 -3.86 17.87 -25.48
CA ARG A 135 -2.63 18.57 -25.87
C ARG A 135 -1.47 18.12 -24.98
N LYS A 136 -0.39 17.63 -25.59
CA LYS A 136 0.82 17.20 -24.86
C LYS A 136 1.31 18.36 -23.96
N PRO A 137 1.52 18.14 -22.66
CA PRO A 137 2.09 19.16 -21.79
C PRO A 137 3.52 19.49 -22.22
N ASN A 138 3.88 20.78 -22.17
CA ASN A 138 5.15 21.30 -22.69
C ASN A 138 6.37 20.92 -21.83
N ASN A 139 6.16 20.38 -20.63
CA ASN A 139 7.20 19.96 -19.69
C ASN A 139 6.91 18.52 -19.26
N ARG A 140 7.43 17.54 -19.99
CA ARG A 140 7.30 16.12 -19.67
C ARG A 140 8.42 15.71 -18.71
N SER A 141 8.06 15.22 -17.53
CA SER A 141 9.02 14.57 -16.64
C SER A 141 9.39 13.17 -17.16
N LEU A 142 10.52 12.62 -16.72
CA LEU A 142 10.89 11.23 -17.04
C LEU A 142 9.83 10.23 -16.55
N ILE A 143 9.15 10.54 -15.44
CA ILE A 143 8.06 9.71 -14.91
C ILE A 143 6.88 9.68 -15.88
N ASP A 144 6.54 10.82 -16.51
CA ASP A 144 5.45 10.90 -17.49
C ASP A 144 5.75 10.06 -18.74
N VAL A 145 7.02 10.01 -19.17
CA VAL A 145 7.46 9.17 -20.29
C VAL A 145 7.32 7.69 -19.94
N HIS A 146 7.82 7.27 -18.78
CA HIS A 146 7.66 5.88 -18.32
C HIS A 146 6.19 5.49 -18.17
N TYR A 147 5.35 6.42 -17.70
CA TYR A 147 3.91 6.19 -17.57
C TYR A 147 3.22 6.01 -18.92
N GLU A 148 3.55 6.84 -19.92
CA GLU A 148 3.00 6.74 -21.28
C GLU A 148 3.43 5.42 -21.95
N THR A 149 4.68 5.00 -21.79
CA THR A 149 5.17 3.71 -22.32
C THR A 149 4.39 2.54 -21.71
N ILE A 150 4.24 2.49 -20.38
CA ILE A 150 3.47 1.43 -19.72
C ILE A 150 2.01 1.43 -20.20
N GLN A 151 1.40 2.61 -20.37
CA GLN A 151 0.03 2.73 -20.85
C GLN A 151 -0.14 2.19 -22.28
N GLN A 152 0.80 2.49 -23.17
CA GLN A 152 0.81 1.99 -24.55
C GLN A 152 0.97 0.47 -24.58
N ASP A 153 1.95 -0.06 -23.84
CA ASP A 153 2.23 -1.49 -23.78
C ASP A 153 1.04 -2.27 -23.19
N MET A 154 0.39 -1.73 -22.14
CA MET A 154 -0.84 -2.32 -21.58
C MET A 154 -2.00 -2.30 -22.57
N PHE A 155 -2.13 -1.23 -23.37
CA PHE A 155 -3.19 -1.15 -24.38
C PHE A 155 -3.00 -2.21 -25.47
N THR A 156 -1.77 -2.37 -25.98
CA THR A 156 -1.43 -3.45 -26.93
C THR A 156 -1.72 -4.83 -26.35
N LEU A 157 -1.36 -5.07 -25.09
CA LEU A 157 -1.67 -6.33 -24.42
C LEU A 157 -3.19 -6.57 -24.30
N PHE A 158 -3.98 -5.55 -24.00
CA PHE A 158 -5.44 -5.69 -23.90
C PHE A 158 -6.12 -5.90 -25.25
N GLU A 159 -5.59 -5.35 -26.34
CA GLU A 159 -5.99 -5.67 -27.72
C GLU A 159 -5.69 -7.14 -28.04
N ASP A 160 -4.48 -7.62 -27.75
CA ASP A 160 -4.07 -9.01 -27.98
C ASP A 160 -4.93 -10.01 -27.18
N LEU A 161 -5.30 -9.64 -25.95
CA LEU A 161 -6.17 -10.43 -25.07
C LEU A 161 -7.66 -10.29 -25.41
N ARG A 162 -8.04 -9.43 -26.38
CA ARG A 162 -9.43 -9.11 -26.76
C ARG A 162 -10.30 -8.59 -25.61
N ILE A 163 -9.69 -7.84 -24.70
CA ILE A 163 -10.36 -7.20 -23.56
C ILE A 163 -10.66 -5.72 -23.86
N ALA A 164 -9.83 -5.09 -24.69
CA ALA A 164 -10.10 -3.79 -25.29
C ALA A 164 -10.67 -3.98 -26.71
N ALA A 165 -11.57 -3.07 -27.13
CA ALA A 165 -12.31 -3.11 -28.39
C ALA A 165 -11.97 -1.94 -29.31
#